data_AF-A0AAV5EKG1-F1
#
_entry.id   AF-A0AAV5EKG1-F1
#
_cell.length_a   1.000
_cell.length_b   1.000
_cell.length_c   1.000
_cell.angle_alpha   90.00
_cell.angle_beta   90.00
_cell.angle_gamma   90.00
#
_symmetry.space_group_name_H-M   'P 1'
#
loop_
_entity.id
_entity.type
_entity.pdbx_description
1 polymer ?
#
loop_
_entity_poly.entity_id
_entity_poly.type
_entity_poly.pdbx_seq_one_letter_code
_entity_poly.pdbx_strand_id
1 'polypeptide(L)'
;MENKTWKIDGTFRIDIHDSIKTGTRTLELELAMLSSAHHVEMNPSDAGFQDRYVVQEVIKEMAKNRPIDAKGKRAFKVLVLNEVDKLSREAQHSLRRTMEKYSSSCRLILCCNSSSKVTEAVRSRCLNVRVNAPSEDQIIQVLEFIGKKENLHLPAGFAARIAAQSNRNLRRAILFFETCKVQQYPFTSNQVAPPLDWEQYVSEIATDILTEQSPKRFLLFFF
;
A
#
# COMPACT_ATOMS: atom_id res chain seq x y z
N MET A 1 31.17 6.55 31.45
CA MET A 1 29.73 6.75 31.30
C MET A 1 29.52 7.41 29.97
N GLU A 2 29.03 6.66 28.97
CA GLU A 2 28.63 7.24 27.70
C GLU A 2 27.32 6.57 27.30
N ASN A 3 26.23 7.27 27.58
CA ASN A 3 24.87 6.89 27.26
C ASN A 3 24.70 6.94 25.73
N LYS A 4 24.48 5.79 25.10
CA LYS A 4 23.86 5.75 23.77
C LYS A 4 22.43 5.28 23.91
N THR A 5 21.56 6.28 23.84
CA THR A 5 20.11 6.24 23.81
C THR A 5 19.64 5.39 22.64
N TRP A 6 18.81 4.39 22.92
CA TRP A 6 18.14 3.59 21.91
C TRP A 6 17.19 4.47 21.11
N LYS A 7 17.56 4.78 19.85
CA LYS A 7 16.62 5.30 18.87
C LYS A 7 15.98 4.13 18.13
N ILE A 8 14.67 4.19 18.09
CA ILE A 8 13.70 3.32 17.44
C ILE A 8 14.14 3.09 15.98
N ASP A 9 14.82 1.98 15.70
CA ASP A 9 15.11 1.53 14.33
C ASP A 9 13.79 1.08 13.70
N GLY A 10 13.31 1.65 12.60
CA GLY A 10 14.09 2.12 11.45
C GLY A 10 13.66 1.25 10.28
N THR A 11 12.50 1.56 9.71
CA THR A 11 12.02 0.96 8.46
C THR A 11 13.06 1.31 7.40
N PHE A 12 14.01 0.41 7.13
CA PHE A 12 15.04 0.60 6.11
C PHE A 12 14.36 0.64 4.74
N ARG A 13 13.99 1.84 4.26
CA ARG A 13 13.84 2.09 2.83
C ARG A 13 15.23 2.01 2.26
N ILE A 14 15.55 0.87 1.67
CA ILE A 14 16.74 0.75 0.86
C ILE A 14 16.24 1.06 -0.56
N ASP A 15 16.60 2.24 -1.07
CA ASP A 15 16.56 2.47 -2.51
C ASP A 15 17.68 1.61 -3.10
N ILE A 16 17.36 0.34 -3.34
CA ILE A 16 18.30 -0.58 -3.95
C ILE A 16 18.32 -0.23 -5.43
N HIS A 17 19.34 0.53 -5.86
CA HIS A 17 19.76 0.55 -7.27
C HIS A 17 20.39 -0.82 -7.60
N ASP A 18 19.59 -1.88 -7.64
CA ASP A 18 20.07 -3.21 -8.01
C ASP A 18 19.86 -3.44 -9.50
N SER A 19 20.96 -3.66 -10.21
CA SER A 19 20.92 -4.16 -11.58
C SER A 19 20.52 -5.64 -11.57
N ILE A 20 19.28 -5.94 -11.97
CA ILE A 20 18.79 -7.32 -12.05
C ILE A 20 19.33 -7.92 -13.35
N LYS A 21 20.29 -8.85 -13.25
CA LYS A 21 20.85 -9.56 -14.41
C LYS A 21 19.91 -10.68 -14.85
N THR A 22 19.29 -10.52 -16.02
CA THR A 22 18.45 -11.56 -16.63
C THR A 22 19.16 -12.16 -17.85
N GLY A 23 19.90 -13.25 -17.66
CA GLY A 23 20.67 -13.89 -18.75
C GLY A 23 21.81 -13.00 -19.25
N THR A 24 21.79 -12.63 -20.54
CA THR A 24 22.77 -11.71 -21.17
C THR A 24 22.39 -10.23 -21.11
N ARG A 25 21.20 -9.87 -20.60
CA ARG A 25 20.74 -8.48 -20.48
C ARG A 25 20.74 -8.03 -19.02
N THR A 26 21.48 -6.96 -18.74
CA THR A 26 21.38 -6.16 -17.51
C THR A 26 20.12 -5.30 -17.60
N LEU A 27 19.18 -5.50 -16.69
CA LEU A 27 18.04 -4.61 -16.52
C LEU A 27 18.37 -3.67 -15.36
N GLU A 28 18.56 -2.39 -15.67
CA GLU A 28 18.63 -1.35 -14.65
C GLU A 28 17.20 -0.96 -14.31
N LEU A 29 16.75 -1.39 -13.13
CA LEU A 29 15.42 -1.11 -12.61
C LEU A 29 15.59 -0.46 -11.24
N GLU A 30 14.95 0.68 -11.05
CA GLU A 30 14.83 1.30 -9.75
C GLU A 30 13.54 0.80 -9.11
N LEU A 31 13.67 -0.07 -8.11
CA LEU A 31 12.54 -0.63 -7.37
C LEU A 31 12.73 -0.39 -5.88
N ALA A 32 11.72 0.22 -5.27
CA ALA A 32 11.66 0.36 -3.83
C ALA A 32 11.43 -1.02 -3.20
N MET A 33 12.42 -1.51 -2.46
CA MET A 33 12.34 -2.77 -1.73
C MET A 33 12.66 -2.52 -0.25
N LEU A 34 11.78 -2.99 0.62
CA LEU A 34 12.05 -3.05 2.05
C LEU A 34 12.64 -4.41 2.37
N SER A 35 13.82 -4.48 2.99
CA SER A 35 14.44 -5.75 3.36
C SER A 35 14.77 -5.78 4.85
N SER A 36 14.44 -6.90 5.47
CA SER A 36 14.76 -7.24 6.85
C SER A 36 15.39 -8.64 6.91
N ALA A 37 15.92 -9.01 8.08
CA ALA A 37 16.48 -10.34 8.32
C ALA A 37 15.47 -11.46 8.03
N HIS A 38 14.18 -11.20 8.28
CA HIS A 38 13.12 -12.23 8.22
C HIS A 38 12.13 -12.04 7.07
N HIS A 39 12.00 -10.84 6.53
CA HIS A 39 11.06 -10.56 5.44
C HIS A 39 11.62 -9.58 4.42
N VAL A 40 11.02 -9.60 3.24
CA VAL A 40 11.23 -8.62 2.17
C VAL A 40 9.85 -8.16 1.73
N GLU A 41 9.68 -6.86 1.54
CA GLU A 41 8.47 -6.26 0.98
C GLU A 41 8.84 -5.54 -0.32
N MET A 42 8.01 -5.70 -1.35
CA MET A 42 8.18 -4.99 -2.60
C MET A 42 6.85 -4.80 -3.33
N ASN A 43 6.82 -3.80 -4.21
CA ASN A 43 5.75 -3.62 -5.18
C ASN A 43 6.23 -3.98 -6.59
N PRO A 44 5.94 -5.19 -7.10
CA PRO A 44 6.43 -5.60 -8.41
C PRO A 44 5.72 -4.90 -9.57
N SER A 45 4.57 -4.24 -9.36
CA SER A 45 3.89 -3.50 -10.44
C SER A 45 4.62 -2.23 -10.86
N ASP A 46 5.50 -1.71 -10.01
CA ASP A 46 6.30 -0.52 -10.32
C ASP A 46 7.32 -0.78 -11.43
N ALA A 47 7.65 -2.06 -11.68
CA ALA A 47 8.51 -2.50 -12.78
C ALA A 47 7.82 -2.47 -14.17
N GLY A 48 6.54 -2.12 -14.23
CA GLY A 48 5.76 -2.11 -15.47
C GLY A 48 5.79 -3.46 -16.20
N PHE A 49 6.21 -3.47 -17.46
CA PHE A 49 6.25 -4.67 -18.30
C PHE A 49 7.30 -5.71 -17.89
N GLN A 50 8.20 -5.38 -16.97
CA GLN A 50 9.27 -6.27 -16.50
C GLN A 50 8.94 -6.99 -15.19
N ASP A 51 7.73 -6.77 -14.67
CA ASP A 51 7.17 -7.36 -13.45
C ASP A 51 7.42 -8.89 -13.33
N ARG A 52 7.30 -9.61 -14.43
CA ARG A 52 7.56 -11.06 -14.51
C ARG A 52 8.97 -11.44 -14.08
N TYR A 53 9.99 -10.72 -14.55
CA TYR A 53 11.39 -11.05 -14.30
C TYR A 53 11.80 -10.67 -12.88
N VAL A 54 11.32 -9.51 -12.43
CA VAL A 54 11.52 -8.99 -11.08
C VAL A 54 11.05 -10.00 -10.03
N VAL A 55 9.82 -10.51 -10.17
CA VAL A 55 9.28 -11.51 -9.25
C VAL A 55 10.09 -12.80 -9.26
N GLN A 56 10.59 -13.24 -10.42
CA GLN A 56 11.39 -14.47 -10.51
C GLN A 56 12.74 -14.33 -9.83
N GLU A 57 13.48 -13.26 -10.10
CA GLU A 57 14.83 -13.11 -9.60
C GLU A 57 14.83 -12.84 -8.10
N VAL A 58 13.92 -11.99 -7.59
CA VAL A 58 13.82 -11.74 -6.14
C VAL A 58 13.49 -13.01 -5.36
N ILE A 59 12.52 -13.82 -5.82
CA ILE A 59 12.20 -15.09 -5.14
C ILE A 59 13.40 -16.06 -5.21
N LYS A 60 14.13 -16.09 -6.32
CA LYS A 60 15.30 -16.94 -6.52
C LYS A 60 16.47 -16.52 -5.64
N GLU A 61 16.72 -15.22 -5.50
CA GLU A 61 17.74 -14.69 -4.59
C GLU A 61 17.39 -14.93 -3.13
N MET A 62 16.14 -14.72 -2.74
CA MET A 62 15.65 -15.05 -1.40
C MET A 62 15.77 -16.54 -1.09
N ALA A 63 15.53 -17.41 -2.08
CA ALA A 63 15.68 -18.85 -1.92
C ALA A 63 17.15 -19.29 -1.78
N LYS A 64 18.09 -18.59 -2.44
CA LYS A 64 19.53 -18.82 -2.30
C LYS A 64 20.04 -18.36 -0.94
N ASN A 65 19.65 -17.16 -0.52
CA ASN A 65 20.12 -16.51 0.73
C ASN A 65 19.32 -16.98 1.94
N ARG A 66 19.14 -18.31 2.06
CA ARG A 66 18.36 -18.89 3.15
C ARG A 66 19.07 -18.64 4.49
N PRO A 67 18.43 -17.97 5.46
CA PRO A 67 19.03 -17.83 6.79
C PRO A 67 19.18 -19.22 7.43
N ILE A 68 20.37 -19.49 7.97
CA ILE A 68 20.63 -20.67 8.78
C ILE A 68 20.28 -20.28 10.21
N ASP A 69 19.22 -20.87 10.76
CA ASP A 69 18.88 -20.67 12.18
C ASP A 69 19.93 -21.35 13.05
N ALA A 70 20.39 -20.66 14.11
CA ALA A 70 21.40 -21.17 15.05
C ALA A 70 20.94 -22.46 15.77
N LYS A 71 19.65 -22.79 15.71
CA LYS A 71 19.04 -24.01 16.28
C LYS A 71 18.85 -25.15 15.28
N GLY A 72 19.40 -25.06 14.06
CA GLY A 72 19.33 -26.13 13.05
C GLY A 72 17.93 -26.38 12.46
N LYS A 73 16.94 -25.53 12.79
CA LYS A 73 15.63 -25.56 12.13
C LYS A 73 15.70 -24.82 10.79
N ARG A 74 15.02 -25.41 9.80
CA ARG A 74 14.80 -24.83 8.48
C ARG A 74 14.06 -23.50 8.59
N ALA A 75 14.79 -22.37 8.66
CA ALA A 75 14.18 -21.05 8.61
C ALA A 75 13.62 -20.78 7.20
N PHE A 76 12.49 -20.07 7.18
CA PHE A 76 11.84 -19.56 5.97
C PHE A 76 11.92 -18.03 6.01
N LYS A 77 12.14 -17.40 4.85
CA LYS A 77 12.02 -15.95 4.70
C LYS A 77 10.62 -15.61 4.17
N VAL A 78 10.03 -14.50 4.61
CA VAL A 78 8.71 -14.07 4.14
C VAL A 78 8.86 -13.02 3.03
N LEU A 79 8.16 -13.19 1.92
CA LEU A 79 8.07 -12.19 0.86
C LEU A 79 6.66 -11.60 0.85
N VAL A 80 6.56 -10.29 1.08
CA VAL A 80 5.32 -9.52 0.98
C VAL A 80 5.30 -8.84 -0.38
N LEU A 81 4.35 -9.24 -1.22
CA LEU A 81 4.11 -8.61 -2.52
C LEU A 81 2.87 -7.74 -2.41
N ASN A 82 3.04 -6.43 -2.64
CA ASN A 82 1.94 -5.49 -2.68
C ASN A 82 1.36 -5.37 -4.10
N GLU A 83 0.10 -4.93 -4.18
CA GLU A 83 -0.61 -4.63 -5.43
C GLU A 83 -0.57 -5.76 -6.47
N VAL A 84 -0.68 -7.01 -6.02
CA VAL A 84 -0.62 -8.21 -6.88
C VAL A 84 -1.71 -8.21 -7.96
N ASP A 85 -2.82 -7.49 -7.74
CA ASP A 85 -3.89 -7.29 -8.71
C ASP A 85 -3.52 -6.39 -9.90
N LYS A 86 -2.41 -5.65 -9.82
CA LYS A 86 -1.85 -4.87 -10.93
C LYS A 86 -0.84 -5.64 -11.77
N LEU A 87 -0.39 -6.82 -11.32
CA LEU A 87 0.53 -7.66 -12.07
C LEU A 87 -0.06 -8.16 -13.38
N SER A 88 0.78 -8.22 -14.40
CA SER A 88 0.45 -8.83 -15.69
C SER A 88 0.08 -10.31 -15.52
N ARG A 89 -0.76 -10.84 -16.42
CA ARG A 89 -1.16 -12.26 -16.39
C ARG A 89 0.05 -13.20 -16.50
N GLU A 90 1.07 -12.79 -17.26
CA GLU A 90 2.33 -13.53 -17.37
C GLU A 90 3.11 -13.53 -16.05
N ALA A 91 3.20 -12.39 -15.37
CA ALA A 91 3.84 -12.28 -14.06
C ALA A 91 3.11 -13.13 -13.02
N GLN A 92 1.77 -13.15 -13.01
CA GLN A 92 1.00 -14.01 -12.10
C GLN A 92 1.24 -15.51 -12.38
N HIS A 93 1.32 -15.92 -13.65
CA HIS A 93 1.63 -17.32 -13.99
C HIS A 93 3.07 -17.71 -13.61
N SER A 94 4.00 -16.77 -13.78
CA SER A 94 5.38 -16.90 -13.32
C SER A 94 5.47 -17.03 -11.80
N LEU A 95 4.77 -16.16 -11.07
CA LEU A 95 4.67 -16.15 -9.61
C LEU A 95 4.15 -17.50 -9.10
N ARG A 96 3.10 -18.05 -9.73
CA ARG A 96 2.59 -19.38 -9.39
C ARG A 96 3.69 -20.45 -9.48
N ARG A 97 4.47 -20.47 -10.55
CA ARG A 97 5.55 -21.47 -10.74
C ARG A 97 6.65 -21.32 -9.70
N THR A 98 7.04 -20.09 -9.37
CA THR A 98 8.09 -19.84 -8.37
C THR A 98 7.61 -20.11 -6.95
N MET A 99 6.36 -19.82 -6.63
CA MET A 99 5.71 -20.18 -5.37
C MET A 99 5.75 -21.70 -5.12
N GLU A 100 5.37 -22.50 -6.12
CA GLU A 100 5.42 -23.96 -6.02
C GLU A 100 6.85 -24.46 -5.82
N LYS A 101 7.79 -23.95 -6.64
CA LYS A 101 9.19 -24.37 -6.64
C LYS A 101 9.93 -24.06 -5.33
N TYR A 102 9.67 -22.91 -4.71
CA TYR A 102 10.42 -22.43 -3.54
C TYR A 102 9.60 -22.41 -2.24
N SER A 103 8.46 -23.08 -2.22
CA SER A 103 7.56 -23.19 -1.05
C SER A 103 8.21 -23.68 0.24
N SER A 104 9.28 -24.49 0.15
CA SER A 104 10.02 -24.99 1.33
C SER A 104 10.96 -23.96 1.97
N SER A 105 11.33 -22.91 1.23
CA SER A 105 12.37 -21.96 1.60
C SER A 105 11.81 -20.55 1.81
N CYS A 106 10.74 -20.19 1.11
CA CYS A 106 10.08 -18.89 1.17
C CYS A 106 8.58 -19.04 1.41
N ARG A 107 8.01 -18.15 2.22
CA ARG A 107 6.55 -17.99 2.35
C ARG A 107 6.14 -16.65 1.75
N LEU A 108 5.04 -16.64 1.01
CA LEU A 108 4.57 -15.43 0.35
C LEU A 108 3.30 -14.90 1.03
N ILE A 109 3.24 -13.59 1.17
CA ILE A 109 2.03 -12.82 1.54
C ILE A 109 1.70 -11.95 0.34
N LEU A 110 0.51 -12.13 -0.21
CA LEU A 110 0.05 -11.41 -1.40
C LEU A 110 -1.03 -10.41 -0.98
N CYS A 111 -0.72 -9.13 -1.08
CA CYS A 111 -1.67 -8.05 -0.82
C CYS A 111 -2.30 -7.60 -2.15
N CYS A 112 -3.64 -7.57 -2.20
CA CYS A 112 -4.38 -7.10 -3.36
C CYS A 112 -5.65 -6.37 -2.93
N ASN A 113 -6.06 -5.38 -3.73
CA ASN A 113 -7.31 -4.64 -3.47
C ASN A 113 -8.52 -5.32 -4.12
N SER A 114 -8.31 -5.95 -5.29
CA SER A 114 -9.35 -6.66 -6.03
C SER A 114 -8.95 -8.12 -6.27
N SER A 115 -9.52 -9.04 -5.47
CA SER A 115 -9.27 -10.48 -5.63
C SER A 115 -9.67 -11.02 -7.01
N SER A 116 -10.66 -10.41 -7.67
CA SER A 116 -11.14 -10.81 -9.00
C SER A 116 -10.08 -10.69 -10.10
N LYS A 117 -9.12 -9.76 -9.95
CA LYS A 117 -8.00 -9.58 -10.89
C LYS A 117 -6.86 -10.58 -10.69
N VAL A 118 -6.83 -11.25 -9.53
CA VAL A 118 -5.87 -12.31 -9.24
C VAL A 118 -6.37 -13.62 -9.84
N THR A 119 -5.51 -14.30 -10.61
CA THR A 119 -5.83 -15.58 -11.24
C THR A 119 -6.19 -16.66 -10.22
N GLU A 120 -7.14 -17.52 -10.57
CA GLU A 120 -7.57 -18.63 -9.72
C GLU A 120 -6.43 -19.59 -9.37
N ALA A 121 -5.44 -19.72 -10.27
CA ALA A 121 -4.28 -20.56 -10.03
C ALA A 121 -3.41 -20.06 -8.86
N VAL A 122 -3.31 -18.75 -8.64
CA VAL A 122 -2.62 -18.20 -7.47
C VAL A 122 -3.52 -18.28 -6.24
N ARG A 123 -4.81 -17.94 -6.39
CA ARG A 123 -5.78 -17.90 -5.29
C ARG A 123 -5.98 -19.26 -4.61
N SER A 124 -6.10 -20.33 -5.39
CA SER A 124 -6.26 -21.71 -4.89
C SER A 124 -5.08 -22.24 -4.07
N ARG A 125 -3.92 -21.58 -4.11
CA ARG A 125 -2.70 -21.95 -3.36
C ARG A 125 -2.47 -21.10 -2.11
N CYS A 126 -3.30 -20.08 -1.91
CA CYS A 126 -3.16 -19.13 -0.81
C CYS A 126 -4.31 -19.30 0.19
N LEU A 127 -4.04 -18.99 1.45
CA LEU A 127 -5.11 -18.76 2.41
C LEU A 127 -5.72 -17.38 2.14
N ASN A 128 -6.98 -17.35 1.72
CA ASN A 128 -7.67 -16.10 1.43
C ASN A 128 -8.15 -15.43 2.71
N VAL A 129 -7.45 -14.38 3.12
CA VAL A 129 -7.87 -13.51 4.23
C VAL A 129 -8.51 -12.25 3.64
N ARG A 130 -9.81 -12.06 3.89
CA ARG A 130 -10.55 -10.88 3.44
C ARG A 130 -10.64 -9.86 4.56
N VAL A 131 -9.98 -8.71 4.38
CA VAL A 131 -10.12 -7.55 5.26
C VAL A 131 -11.19 -6.63 4.69
N ASN A 132 -12.34 -6.56 5.37
CA ASN A 132 -13.42 -5.65 4.96
C ASN A 132 -13.10 -4.22 5.39
N ALA A 133 -13.62 -3.23 4.64
CA ALA A 133 -13.56 -1.84 5.07
C ALA A 133 -14.23 -1.69 6.45
N PRO A 134 -13.69 -0.86 7.36
CA PRO A 134 -14.31 -0.64 8.66
C PRO A 134 -15.71 -0.03 8.52
N SER A 135 -16.56 -0.28 9.51
CA SER A 135 -17.84 0.44 9.64
C SER A 135 -17.60 1.88 10.09
N GLU A 136 -18.58 2.76 9.87
CA GLU A 136 -18.49 4.16 10.32
C GLU A 136 -18.30 4.25 11.84
N ASP A 137 -19.00 3.42 12.61
CA ASP A 137 -18.85 3.33 14.06
C ASP A 137 -17.43 2.96 14.49
N GLN A 138 -16.80 1.99 13.80
CA GLN A 138 -15.41 1.62 14.05
C GLN A 138 -14.44 2.77 13.73
N ILE A 139 -14.72 3.54 12.67
CA ILE A 139 -13.91 4.72 12.33
C ILE A 139 -14.04 5.78 13.43
N ILE A 140 -15.26 6.05 13.91
CA ILE A 140 -15.51 6.98 15.02
C ILE A 140 -14.72 6.55 16.26
N GLN A 141 -14.76 5.27 16.63
CA GLN A 141 -14.00 4.74 17.78
C GLN A 141 -12.48 4.98 17.62
N VAL A 142 -11.94 4.79 16.41
CA VAL A 142 -10.52 5.05 16.15
C VAL A 142 -10.20 6.56 16.23
N LEU A 143 -11.07 7.42 15.71
CA LEU A 143 -10.89 8.88 15.79
C LEU A 143 -10.95 9.38 17.23
N GLU A 144 -11.89 8.87 18.03
CA GLU A 144 -11.96 9.17 19.47
C GLU A 144 -10.74 8.66 20.23
N PHE A 145 -10.25 7.47 19.89
CA PHE A 145 -9.03 6.92 20.47
C PHE A 145 -7.81 7.80 20.17
N ILE A 146 -7.64 8.24 18.92
CA ILE A 146 -6.57 9.16 18.51
C ILE A 146 -6.75 10.50 19.23
N GLY A 147 -7.96 11.06 19.26
CA GLY A 147 -8.26 12.31 19.96
C GLY A 147 -7.90 12.26 21.44
N LYS A 148 -8.26 11.19 22.15
CA LYS A 148 -7.87 10.97 23.56
C LYS A 148 -6.35 10.89 23.74
N LYS A 149 -5.65 10.17 22.86
CA LYS A 149 -4.20 10.00 22.93
C LYS A 149 -3.43 11.30 22.67
N GLU A 150 -3.96 12.14 21.77
CA GLU A 150 -3.40 13.44 21.40
C GLU A 150 -3.90 14.60 22.31
N ASN A 151 -4.69 14.31 23.34
CA ASN A 151 -5.34 15.28 24.24
C ASN A 151 -6.18 16.34 23.50
N LEU A 152 -6.91 15.92 22.47
CA LEU A 152 -7.78 16.75 21.66
C LEU A 152 -9.25 16.55 22.06
N HIS A 153 -9.98 17.67 22.25
CA HIS A 153 -11.40 17.62 22.55
C HIS A 153 -12.23 17.50 21.27
N LEU A 154 -12.71 16.30 20.96
CA LEU A 154 -13.48 16.01 19.75
C LEU A 154 -14.99 16.05 20.03
N PRO A 155 -15.78 16.92 19.36
CA PRO A 155 -17.24 16.86 19.43
C PRO A 155 -17.76 15.57 18.77
N ALA A 156 -18.72 14.89 19.39
CA ALA A 156 -19.26 13.62 18.88
C ALA A 156 -19.84 13.74 17.45
N GLY A 157 -20.54 14.83 17.15
CA GLY A 157 -21.08 15.09 15.81
C GLY A 157 -20.02 15.32 14.73
N PHE A 158 -18.82 15.77 15.12
CA PHE A 158 -17.73 16.01 14.19
C PHE A 158 -17.08 14.69 13.73
N ALA A 159 -16.89 13.74 14.66
CA ALA A 159 -16.36 12.41 14.36
C ALA A 159 -17.22 11.66 13.34
N ALA A 160 -18.55 11.68 13.54
CA ALA A 160 -19.50 11.04 12.64
C ALA A 160 -19.46 11.64 11.22
N ARG A 161 -19.29 12.96 11.12
CA ARG A 161 -19.16 13.63 9.81
C ARG A 161 -17.87 13.26 9.09
N ILE A 162 -16.74 13.18 9.79
CA ILE A 162 -15.48 12.70 9.20
C ILE A 162 -15.64 11.25 8.73
N ALA A 163 -16.26 10.40 9.55
CA ALA A 163 -16.50 9.00 9.20
C ALA A 163 -17.34 8.87 7.92
N ALA A 164 -18.45 9.61 7.81
CA ALA A 164 -19.30 9.65 6.62
C ALA A 164 -18.54 10.18 5.39
N GLN A 165 -17.81 11.29 5.53
CA GLN A 165 -17.02 11.85 4.43
C GLN A 165 -15.85 10.94 4.02
N SER A 166 -15.33 10.11 4.91
CA SER A 166 -14.17 9.25 4.60
C SER A 166 -14.48 8.11 3.62
N ASN A 167 -15.75 7.85 3.27
CA ASN A 167 -16.18 6.74 2.41
C ASN A 167 -15.61 5.38 2.90
N ARG A 168 -15.66 5.15 4.21
CA ARG A 168 -15.12 3.95 4.88
C ARG A 168 -13.61 3.72 4.68
N ASN A 169 -12.86 4.77 4.35
CA ASN A 169 -11.41 4.72 4.25
C ASN A 169 -10.78 5.32 5.51
N LEU A 170 -10.22 4.46 6.36
CA LEU A 170 -9.63 4.88 7.63
C LEU A 170 -8.44 5.84 7.45
N ARG A 171 -7.59 5.62 6.43
CA ARG A 171 -6.47 6.53 6.14
C ARG A 171 -6.98 7.93 5.81
N ARG A 172 -8.03 8.01 4.98
CA ARG A 172 -8.67 9.28 4.61
C ARG A 172 -9.31 9.96 5.81
N ALA A 173 -9.99 9.21 6.68
CA ALA A 173 -10.56 9.73 7.93
C ALA A 173 -9.47 10.36 8.85
N ILE A 174 -8.34 9.68 9.02
CA ILE A 174 -7.22 10.17 9.84
C ILE A 174 -6.61 11.43 9.23
N LEU A 175 -6.37 11.43 7.91
CA LEU A 175 -5.83 12.60 7.22
C LEU A 175 -6.76 13.80 7.32
N PHE A 176 -8.07 13.60 7.11
CA PHE A 176 -9.06 14.66 7.31
C PHE A 176 -9.07 15.19 8.74
N PHE A 177 -8.96 14.31 9.73
CA PHE A 177 -8.88 14.72 11.13
C PHE A 177 -7.64 15.57 11.41
N GLU A 178 -6.49 15.17 10.86
CA GLU A 178 -5.23 15.93 10.95
C GLU A 178 -5.34 17.28 10.26
N THR A 179 -5.87 17.34 9.03
CA THR A 179 -6.06 18.60 8.30
C THR A 179 -6.98 19.56 9.05
N CYS A 180 -8.08 19.07 9.62
CA CYS A 180 -8.99 19.91 10.41
C CYS A 180 -8.30 20.52 11.63
N LYS A 181 -7.43 19.76 12.31
CA LYS A 181 -6.64 20.25 13.45
C LYS A 181 -5.71 21.38 13.03
N VAL A 182 -5.04 21.23 11.88
CA VAL A 182 -4.10 22.23 11.36
C VAL A 182 -4.81 23.50 10.93
N GLN A 183 -6.00 23.40 10.32
CA GLN A 183 -6.77 24.56 9.88
C GLN A 183 -7.35 25.37 11.03
N GLN A 184 -7.98 24.69 12.00
CA GLN A 184 -8.65 25.38 13.10
C GLN A 184 -8.75 24.48 14.33
N TYR A 185 -8.24 25.00 15.45
CA TYR A 185 -8.41 24.42 16.78
C TYR A 185 -8.75 25.54 17.79
N PRO A 186 -9.72 25.36 18.71
CA PRO A 186 -10.52 24.17 19.02
C PRO A 186 -11.53 23.76 17.93
N PHE A 187 -11.86 22.47 17.87
CA PHE A 187 -12.85 21.95 16.91
C PHE A 187 -14.24 22.53 17.17
N THR A 188 -14.91 22.94 16.10
CA THR A 188 -16.31 23.37 16.16
C THR A 188 -17.22 22.32 15.52
N SER A 189 -18.47 22.22 15.99
CA SER A 189 -19.43 21.23 15.47
C SER A 189 -19.74 21.38 13.97
N ASN A 190 -19.61 22.60 13.44
CA ASN A 190 -19.92 22.92 12.04
C ASN A 190 -18.69 22.92 11.12
N GLN A 191 -17.50 22.60 11.62
CA GLN A 191 -16.29 22.60 10.80
C GLN A 191 -16.39 21.55 9.69
N VAL A 192 -16.24 21.97 8.43
CA VAL A 192 -16.24 21.05 7.29
C VAL A 192 -14.81 20.60 7.03
N ALA A 193 -14.58 19.29 6.91
CA ALA A 193 -13.29 18.81 6.45
C ALA A 193 -13.11 19.22 4.99
N PRO A 194 -12.01 19.89 4.63
CA PRO A 194 -11.75 20.23 3.24
C PRO A 194 -11.62 18.94 2.41
N PRO A 195 -12.20 18.89 1.20
CA PRO A 195 -11.93 17.81 0.28
C PRO A 195 -10.46 17.81 -0.13
N LEU A 196 -10.00 16.71 -0.72
CA LEU A 196 -8.66 16.65 -1.30
C LEU A 196 -8.62 17.53 -2.56
N ASP A 197 -7.49 18.20 -2.83
CA ASP A 197 -7.36 19.11 -3.98
C ASP A 197 -7.75 18.46 -5.31
N TRP A 198 -7.35 17.21 -5.53
CA TRP A 198 -7.71 16.46 -6.75
C TRP A 198 -9.21 16.13 -6.81
N GLU A 199 -9.88 15.92 -5.68
CA GLU A 199 -11.31 15.63 -5.60
C GLU A 199 -12.12 16.89 -5.93
N GLN A 200 -11.66 18.04 -5.43
CA GLN A 200 -12.20 19.34 -5.80
C GLN A 200 -12.02 19.61 -7.29
N TYR A 201 -10.80 19.42 -7.82
CA TYR A 201 -10.51 19.66 -9.24
C TYR A 201 -11.34 18.75 -10.16
N VAL A 202 -11.50 17.46 -9.82
CA VAL A 202 -12.36 16.54 -10.58
C VAL A 202 -13.83 16.97 -10.52
N SER A 203 -14.32 17.45 -9.37
CA SER A 203 -15.68 17.96 -9.23
C SER A 203 -15.91 19.24 -10.04
N GLU A 204 -14.93 20.13 -10.09
CA GLU A 204 -14.95 21.34 -10.92
C GLU A 204 -14.99 20.96 -12.40
N ILE A 205 -14.11 20.07 -12.86
CA ILE A 205 -14.12 19.55 -14.24
C ILE A 205 -15.48 18.95 -14.59
N ALA A 206 -16.05 18.12 -13.70
CA ALA A 206 -17.34 17.49 -13.94
C ALA A 206 -18.47 18.54 -14.06
N THR A 207 -18.44 19.59 -13.24
CA THR A 207 -19.40 20.70 -13.30
C THR A 207 -19.24 21.49 -14.60
N ASP A 208 -18.01 21.76 -15.01
CA ASP A 208 -17.69 22.45 -16.25
C ASP A 208 -18.20 21.69 -17.48
N ILE A 209 -18.00 20.36 -17.52
CA ILE A 209 -18.52 19.50 -18.59
C ILE A 209 -20.06 19.53 -18.65
N LEU A 210 -20.73 19.60 -17.49
CA LEU A 210 -22.19 19.66 -17.43
C LEU A 210 -22.75 21.02 -17.85
N THR A 211 -22.02 22.11 -17.59
CA THR A 211 -22.47 23.46 -17.92
C THR A 211 -22.31 23.80 -19.40
N GLU A 212 -21.20 23.38 -20.03
CA GLU A 212 -20.93 23.73 -21.42
C GLU A 212 -20.35 22.55 -22.21
N GLN A 213 -21.18 21.98 -23.09
CA GLN A 213 -20.79 20.85 -23.96
C GLN A 213 -20.25 21.34 -25.32
N SER A 214 -19.49 22.43 -25.36
CA SER A 214 -18.94 23.00 -26.59
C SER A 214 -17.53 22.44 -26.88
N PRO A 215 -17.15 22.20 -28.15
CA PRO A 215 -15.82 21.67 -28.51
C PRO A 215 -14.65 22.54 -28.02
N LYS A 216 -14.88 23.86 -27.88
CA LYS A 216 -13.88 24.81 -27.39
C LYS A 216 -13.55 24.60 -25.91
N ARG A 217 -14.54 24.27 -25.09
CA ARG A 217 -14.37 23.99 -23.65
C ARG A 217 -13.64 22.66 -23.45
N PHE A 218 -13.92 21.65 -24.27
CA PHE A 218 -13.24 20.36 -24.21
C PHE A 218 -11.75 20.42 -24.54
N LEU A 219 -11.34 21.28 -25.48
CA LEU A 219 -9.93 21.43 -25.88
C LEU A 219 -9.04 21.98 -24.76
N LEU A 220 -9.60 22.71 -23.79
CA LEU A 220 -8.86 23.22 -22.62
C LEU A 220 -8.48 22.12 -21.61
N PHE A 221 -9.11 20.94 -21.66
CA PHE A 221 -8.80 19.82 -20.77
C PHE A 221 -7.73 18.86 -21.30
N PHE A 222 -7.33 18.99 -22.57
CA PHE A 222 -6.38 18.10 -23.25
C PHE A 222 -4.96 18.67 -23.39
N PHE A 223 -4.71 19.90 -22.92
CA PHE A 223 -3.40 20.55 -22.86
C PHE A 223 -3.03 20.87 -21.42
#